data_AF-A0A958ALU5-F1
#
_entry.id   AF-A0A958ALU5-F1
#
_cell.length_a   1.000
_cell.length_b   1.000
_cell.length_c   1.000
_cell.angle_alpha   90.00
_cell.angle_beta   90.00
_cell.angle_gamma   90.00
#
_symmetry.space_group_name_H-M   'P 1'
#
loop_
_entity.id
_entity.type
_entity.pdbx_description
1 polymer ?
#
loop_
_entity_poly.entity_id
_entity_poly.type
_entity_poly.pdbx_seq_one_letter_code
_entity_poly.pdbx_strand_id
1 'polypeptide(L)' 'MSTKTTDTPTLQLSLFGGLEIQLNQKPLTALVSRKADALAVYLACNPHAYPREVLADLLWDDRS' A
#
# COMPACT_ATOMS: atom_id res chain seq x y z
N MET A 1 3.17 -35.15 4.46
CA MET A 1 2.52 -33.89 4.91
C MET A 1 3.22 -32.74 4.19
N SER A 2 2.68 -32.33 3.04
CA SER A 2 3.25 -31.26 2.23
C SER A 2 2.96 -29.91 2.89
N THR A 3 3.98 -29.23 3.38
CA THR A 3 3.89 -27.83 3.79
C THR A 3 3.52 -27.00 2.56
N LYS A 4 2.34 -26.41 2.59
CA LYS A 4 1.89 -25.44 1.59
C LYS A 4 2.89 -24.28 1.64
N THR A 5 3.81 -24.20 0.69
CA THR A 5 4.67 -23.02 0.51
C THR A 5 3.72 -21.86 0.23
N THR A 6 3.43 -21.05 1.24
CA THR A 6 2.67 -19.81 1.05
C THR A 6 3.59 -18.87 0.28
N ASP A 7 3.44 -18.87 -1.04
CA ASP A 7 4.14 -17.94 -1.91
C ASP A 7 3.72 -16.53 -1.49
N THR A 8 4.56 -15.89 -0.69
CA THR A 8 4.21 -14.62 -0.04
C THR A 8 4.34 -13.55 -1.12
N PRO A 9 3.26 -12.80 -1.40
CA PRO A 9 3.31 -11.80 -2.46
C PRO A 9 4.34 -10.71 -2.09
N THR A 10 5.16 -10.33 -3.07
CA THR A 10 6.17 -9.28 -2.92
C THR A 10 5.62 -7.95 -3.44
N LEU A 11 5.63 -6.92 -2.59
CA LEU A 11 5.27 -5.56 -2.95
C LEU A 11 6.54 -4.71 -3.14
N GLN A 12 6.67 -4.04 -4.28
CA GLN A 12 7.77 -3.12 -4.56
C GLN A 12 7.23 -1.71 -4.82
N LEU A 13 7.87 -0.72 -4.21
CA LEU A 13 7.52 0.70 -4.30
C LEU A 13 8.73 1.50 -4.78
N SER A 14 8.58 2.22 -5.88
CA SER A 14 9.55 3.22 -6.34
C SER A 14 8.94 4.60 -6.10
N LEU A 15 9.58 5.41 -5.26
CA LEU A 15 9.03 6.71 -4.83
C LEU A 15 9.69 7.91 -5.53
N PHE A 16 10.92 7.74 -6.03
CA PHE A 16 11.69 8.80 -6.67
C PHE A 16 11.54 8.73 -8.19
N GLY A 17 11.30 9.87 -8.84
CA GLY A 17 11.08 9.94 -10.29
C GLY A 17 9.63 9.64 -10.73
N GLY A 18 8.71 9.48 -9.79
CA GLY A 18 7.33 9.07 -10.01
C GLY A 18 6.97 7.91 -9.08
N LEU A 19 5.71 7.79 -8.70
CA LEU A 19 5.25 6.66 -7.89
C LEU A 19 4.96 5.46 -8.79
N GLU A 20 5.72 4.39 -8.60
CA GLU A 20 5.42 3.09 -9.20
C GLU A 20 5.19 2.05 -8.10
N ILE A 21 4.12 1.28 -8.25
CA ILE A 21 3.75 0.21 -7.33
C ILE A 21 3.70 -1.08 -8.14
N GLN A 22 4.37 -2.12 -7.68
CA GLN A 22 4.35 -3.44 -8.31
C GLN A 22 4.02 -4.53 -7.29
N LEU A 23 3.14 -5.45 -7.65
CA LEU A 23 2.82 -6.64 -6.88
C LEU A 23 3.24 -7.86 -7.70
N ASN A 24 4.15 -8.67 -7.18
CA ASN A 24 4.72 -9.82 -7.89
C ASN A 24 5.23 -9.45 -9.30
N GLN A 25 6.01 -8.35 -9.37
CA GLN A 25 6.59 -7.80 -10.60
C GLN A 25 5.57 -7.31 -11.64
N LYS A 26 4.29 -7.19 -11.28
CA LYS A 26 3.25 -6.62 -12.14
C LYS A 26 2.87 -5.22 -11.66
N PRO A 27 2.79 -4.21 -12.54
CA PRO A 27 2.32 -2.88 -12.17
C PRO A 27 0.93 -2.94 -11.52
N LEU A 28 0.79 -2.30 -10.36
CA LEU A 28 -0.48 -2.10 -9.67
C LEU A 28 -0.98 -0.68 -9.98
N THR A 29 -1.69 -0.53 -11.08
CA THR A 29 -2.13 0.78 -11.60
C THR A 29 -3.58 1.14 -11.26
N ALA A 30 -4.31 0.25 -10.59
CA ALA A 30 -5.76 0.34 -10.39
C ALA A 30 -6.17 0.70 -8.95
N LEU A 31 -5.33 1.40 -8.20
CA LEU A 31 -5.76 1.93 -6.92
C LEU A 31 -6.80 3.05 -7.15
N VAL A 32 -7.81 3.07 -6.27
CA VAL A 32 -9.05 3.85 -6.47
C VAL A 32 -8.84 5.36 -6.49
N SER A 33 -7.71 5.85 -5.98
CA SER A 33 -7.36 7.27 -5.96
C SER A 33 -5.89 7.48 -5.58
N ARG A 34 -5.38 8.70 -5.80
CA ARG A 34 -4.06 9.13 -5.26
C ARG A 34 -3.95 9.00 -3.74
N LYS A 35 -5.06 9.09 -3.00
CA LYS A 35 -5.06 8.87 -1.54
C LYS A 35 -4.82 7.40 -1.19
N ALA A 36 -5.35 6.48 -2.01
CA ALA A 36 -5.08 5.05 -1.85
C ALA A 36 -3.61 4.72 -2.16
N ASP A 37 -3.02 5.36 -3.18
CA ASP A 37 -1.59 5.26 -3.47
C ASP A 37 -0.73 5.72 -2.27
N ALA A 38 -1.05 6.89 -1.71
CA ALA A 38 -0.37 7.43 -0.54
C ALA A 38 -0.51 6.54 0.70
N LEU A 39 -1.69 5.93 0.91
CA LEU A 39 -1.90 4.98 2.00
C LEU A 39 -1.01 3.75 1.87
N ALA A 40 -0.91 3.18 0.66
CA ALA A 40 -0.09 2.00 0.40
C ALA A 40 1.39 2.30 0.69
N VAL A 41 1.89 3.45 0.24
CA VAL A 41 3.26 3.90 0.53
C VAL A 41 3.46 4.11 2.04
N TYR A 42 2.53 4.80 2.70
CA TYR A 42 2.63 5.07 4.13
C TYR A 42 2.73 3.79 4.96
N LEU A 43 1.86 2.81 4.71
CA LEU A 43 1.84 1.54 5.44
C LEU A 43 3.10 0.70 5.17
N ALA A 44 3.65 0.76 3.95
CA ALA A 44 4.88 0.04 3.63
C ALA A 44 6.10 0.65 4.33
N CYS A 45 6.16 1.98 4.45
CA CYS A 45 7.24 2.67 5.16
C CYS A 45 7.08 2.63 6.69
N ASN A 46 5.86 2.44 7.20
CA ASN A 46 5.54 2.42 8.63
C ASN A 46 4.86 1.09 9.00
N PRO A 47 5.62 0.00 9.17
CA PRO A 47 5.05 -1.31 9.48
C PRO A 47 4.55 -1.37 10.93
N HIS A 48 3.33 -0.91 11.16
CA HIS A 48 2.63 -0.98 12.44
C HIS A 48 1.14 -1.23 12.23
N ALA A 49 0.47 -1.77 13.24
CA ALA A 49 -0.98 -1.95 13.21
C ALA A 49 -1.67 -0.61 13.54
N TYR A 50 -2.33 -0.02 12.54
CA TYR A 50 -3.08 1.21 12.73
C TYR A 50 -4.59 0.96 12.76
N PRO A 51 -5.33 1.60 13.68
CA PRO A 51 -6.80 1.65 13.60
C PRO A 51 -7.25 2.30 12.29
N ARG A 52 -8.33 1.79 11.70
CA ARG A 52 -8.89 2.33 10.45
C ARG A 52 -9.25 3.82 10.56
N GLU A 53 -9.81 4.23 11.69
CA GLU A 53 -10.20 5.63 11.94
C GLU A 53 -9.00 6.57 11.81
N VAL A 54 -7.85 6.19 12.37
CA VAL A 54 -6.61 6.98 12.31
C VAL A 54 -6.09 7.11 10.87
N LEU A 55 -6.16 6.03 10.09
CA LEU A 55 -5.77 6.05 8.68
C LEU A 55 -6.74 6.87 7.82
N ALA A 56 -8.02 6.89 8.18
CA ALA A 56 -9.03 7.70 7.51
C ALA A 56 -8.76 9.19 7.77
N ASP A 57 -8.53 9.58 9.03
CA ASP A 57 -8.19 10.95 9.40
C ASP A 57 -6.90 11.41 8.69
N LEU A 58 -5.85 10.58 8.61
CA LEU A 58 -4.56 10.95 8.01
C LEU A 58 -4.65 11.39 6.52
N LEU A 59 -5.52 10.74 5.74
CA LEU A 59 -5.53 10.89 4.27
C LEU A 59 -6.83 11.50 3.74
N TRP A 60 -7.89 11.49 4.54
CA TRP A 60 -9.21 12.00 4.18
C TRP A 60 -9.69 13.12 5.11
N ASP A 61 -8.77 13.89 5.72
CA ASP A 61 -9.08 15.07 6.55
C ASP A 61 -9.75 16.26 5.80
N ASP A 62 -10.38 16.01 4.65
CA ASP A 62 -11.41 16.91 4.12
C ASP A 62 -12.69 16.68 4.92
N ARG A 63 -12.72 17.25 6.12
CA ARG A 63 -13.99 17.78 6.63
C ARG A 63 -14.27 19.09 5.89
N SER A 64 -14.68 19.04 4.61
CA SER A 64 -15.48 20.06 3.87
C SER A 64 -15.67 19.65 2.41
#